data_AF-E5L9P9-F1
#
_entry.id   AF-E5L9P9-F1
#
_cell.length_a   1.000
_cell.length_b   1.000
_cell.length_c   1.000
_cell.angle_alpha   90.00
_cell.angle_beta   90.00
_cell.angle_gamma   90.00
#
_symmetry.space_group_name_H-M   'P 1'
#
loop_
_entity.id
_entity.type
_entity.pdbx_description
1 polymer ?
#
loop_
_entity_poly.entity_id
_entity_poly.type
_entity_poly.pdbx_seq_one_letter_code
_entity_poly.pdbx_strand_id
1 'polypeptide(L)'
;MSDEEEYTSEEEEEVVEETKEKPPQTPAEGEGDPEFIKRQDQKRSDLDDQLKEYINEWRKQRAKEEDELKKLKEKQAKRKISRAEEEQKMAQRKKEEEERRVREVEEKKQREIEEKRQRLEEAEKKRQAMLQAMKDKDKKGPNFTIAKKDAGVLGLSSAAMERNKTKEQLEEEKKISLSFRIKPLAIEGFNDSKLREKAQELWELIVKLETEKYDLEERQKRQDY
;
A
#
# COMPACT_ATOMS: atom_id res chain seq x y z
N MET A 1 16.27 20.48 9.37
CA MET A 1 16.40 20.96 10.75
C MET A 1 16.79 19.76 11.57
N SER A 2 17.95 19.84 12.22
CA SER A 2 18.47 18.85 13.15
C SER A 2 17.54 18.72 14.34
N ASP A 3 17.30 17.48 14.79
CA ASP A 3 17.12 17.17 16.21
C ASP A 3 17.42 15.69 16.40
N GLU A 4 18.67 15.40 16.77
CA GLU A 4 19.16 14.08 17.15
C GLU A 4 19.28 14.13 18.67
N GLU A 5 18.27 13.62 19.37
CA GLU A 5 18.28 13.54 20.83
C GLU A 5 19.31 12.50 21.28
N GLU A 6 20.51 12.98 21.63
CA GLU A 6 21.50 12.28 22.44
C GLU A 6 20.95 12.05 23.85
N TYR A 7 20.67 10.80 24.20
CA TYR A 7 20.36 10.39 25.57
C TYR A 7 21.67 10.15 26.33
N THR A 8 22.14 11.18 27.03
CA THR A 8 23.25 11.10 28.00
C THR A 8 22.74 10.40 29.26
N SER A 9 23.18 9.15 29.48
CA SER A 9 22.97 8.45 30.76
C SER A 9 24.19 8.69 31.65
N GLU A 10 24.09 9.69 32.53
CA GLU A 10 24.92 9.80 33.72
C GLU A 10 24.44 8.75 34.74
N GLU A 11 25.18 7.65 34.89
CA GLU A 11 25.11 6.81 36.09
C GLU A 11 26.39 7.06 36.91
N GLU A 12 26.22 7.84 37.98
CA GLU A 12 27.09 7.86 39.14
C GLU A 12 26.98 6.50 39.86
N GLU A 13 28.05 5.71 39.93
CA GLU A 13 28.21 4.74 41.04
C GLU A 13 29.68 4.63 41.49
N GLU A 14 29.88 5.20 42.69
CA GLU A 14 30.61 4.66 43.85
C GLU A 14 32.09 4.26 43.72
N VAL A 15 32.94 5.15 44.22
CA VAL A 15 34.35 4.88 44.56
C VAL A 15 34.39 3.92 45.76
N VAL A 16 34.67 2.64 45.51
CA VAL A 16 35.01 1.69 46.59
C VAL A 16 36.47 1.89 46.98
N GLU A 17 36.66 2.34 48.22
CA GLU A 17 37.93 2.60 48.88
C GLU A 17 38.80 1.32 48.96
N GLU A 18 39.94 1.33 48.27
CA GLU A 18 40.93 0.24 48.27
C GLU A 18 41.67 0.20 49.62
N THR A 19 41.15 -0.58 50.57
CA THR A 19 41.88 -0.97 51.78
C THR A 19 42.94 -2.02 51.42
N LYS A 20 44.20 -1.58 51.27
CA LYS A 20 45.38 -2.44 51.16
C LYS A 20 45.60 -3.23 52.46
N GLU A 21 45.05 -4.43 52.56
CA GLU A 21 45.56 -5.44 53.49
C GLU A 21 46.71 -6.23 52.84
N LYS A 22 47.83 -6.32 53.58
CA LYS A 22 49.03 -7.08 53.20
C LYS A 22 48.70 -8.59 53.12
N PRO A 23 49.30 -9.35 52.19
CA PRO A 23 49.10 -10.80 52.15
C PRO A 23 49.77 -11.47 53.37
N PRO A 24 49.12 -12.44 54.02
CA PRO A 24 49.77 -13.23 55.05
C PRO A 24 50.80 -14.17 54.40
N GLN A 25 52.01 -14.19 54.96
CA GLN A 25 53.08 -15.11 54.57
C GLN A 25 52.60 -16.56 54.69
N THR A 26 52.63 -17.30 53.58
CA THR A 26 52.47 -18.75 53.56
C THR A 26 53.78 -19.41 54.02
N PRO A 27 53.74 -20.38 54.97
CA PRO A 27 54.90 -21.24 55.23
C PRO A 27 55.12 -22.18 54.05
N ALA A 28 56.39 -22.50 53.81
CA ALA A 28 56.88 -23.34 52.73
C ALA A 28 56.35 -24.79 52.77
N GLU A 29 56.25 -25.35 51.56
CA GLU A 29 56.38 -26.76 51.17
C GLU A 29 55.89 -27.85 52.15
N GLY A 30 54.73 -28.41 51.82
CA GLY A 30 54.41 -29.81 52.10
C GLY A 30 53.73 -30.39 50.89
N GLU A 31 54.31 -31.43 50.30
CA GLU A 31 53.67 -32.24 49.25
C GLU A 31 52.26 -32.62 49.73
N GLY A 32 51.25 -32.00 49.14
CA GLY A 32 49.85 -32.29 49.45
C GLY A 32 49.54 -33.72 49.01
N ASP A 33 48.85 -34.47 49.89
CA ASP A 33 48.37 -35.82 49.62
C ASP A 33 47.80 -35.93 48.18
N PRO A 34 48.34 -36.82 47.33
CA PRO A 34 47.94 -36.92 45.93
C PRO A 34 46.44 -37.20 45.75
N GLU A 35 45.78 -37.77 46.76
CA GLU A 35 44.34 -37.99 46.74
C GLU A 35 43.53 -36.69 46.93
N PHE A 36 44.06 -35.75 47.72
CA PHE A 36 43.44 -34.44 47.97
C PHE A 36 43.54 -33.52 46.74
N ILE A 37 44.70 -33.49 46.08
CA ILE A 37 44.91 -32.72 44.84
C ILE A 37 43.98 -33.23 43.73
N LYS A 38 43.91 -34.56 43.54
CA LYS A 38 43.02 -35.19 42.56
C LYS A 38 41.54 -34.87 42.80
N ARG A 39 41.11 -34.78 44.07
CA ARG A 39 39.74 -34.39 44.42
C ARG A 39 39.46 -32.90 44.18
N GLN A 40 40.46 -32.05 44.36
CA GLN A 40 40.36 -30.62 44.05
C GLN A 40 40.31 -30.37 42.54
N ASP A 41 41.14 -31.08 41.77
CA ASP A 41 41.14 -31.02 40.30
C ASP A 41 39.83 -31.56 39.71
N GLN A 42 39.28 -32.65 40.26
CA GLN A 42 37.96 -33.15 39.85
C GLN A 42 36.86 -32.11 40.11
N LYS A 43 36.85 -31.48 41.28
CA LYS A 43 35.87 -30.41 41.59
C LYS A 43 36.01 -29.20 40.66
N ARG A 44 37.25 -28.84 40.27
CA ARG A 44 37.49 -27.76 39.29
C ARG A 44 37.01 -28.16 37.90
N SER A 45 37.30 -29.38 37.46
CA SER A 45 36.80 -29.92 36.18
C SER A 45 35.27 -29.95 36.14
N ASP A 46 34.62 -30.41 37.21
CA ASP A 46 33.16 -30.48 37.29
C ASP A 46 32.52 -29.08 37.22
N LEU A 47 33.15 -28.07 37.85
CA LEU A 47 32.73 -26.67 37.76
C LEU A 47 32.93 -26.09 36.35
N ASP A 48 34.07 -26.38 35.72
CA ASP A 48 34.36 -25.95 34.36
C ASP A 48 33.40 -26.59 33.35
N ASP A 49 33.00 -27.84 33.57
CA ASP A 49 32.04 -28.53 32.71
C ASP A 49 30.61 -27.99 32.89
N GLN A 50 30.19 -27.68 34.13
CA GLN A 50 28.94 -26.96 34.38
C GLN A 50 28.93 -25.58 33.72
N LEU A 51 30.04 -24.84 33.78
CA LEU A 51 30.16 -23.53 33.14
C LEU A 51 30.08 -23.65 31.61
N LYS A 52 30.72 -24.66 31.01
CA LYS A 52 30.62 -24.94 29.57
C LYS A 52 29.19 -25.30 29.16
N GLU A 53 28.49 -26.13 29.94
CA GLU A 53 27.08 -26.46 29.68
C GLU A 53 26.20 -25.22 29.73
N TYR A 54 26.35 -24.38 30.76
CA TYR A 54 25.61 -23.12 30.89
C TYR A 54 25.85 -22.17 29.71
N ILE A 55 27.11 -21.99 29.30
CA ILE A 55 27.47 -21.17 28.12
C ILE A 55 26.83 -21.74 26.84
N ASN A 56 26.84 -23.06 26.68
CA ASN A 56 26.25 -23.72 25.52
C ASN A 56 24.72 -23.60 25.50
N GLU A 57 24.05 -23.73 26.64
CA GLU A 57 22.61 -23.50 26.76
C GLU A 57 22.23 -22.06 26.45
N TRP A 58 22.98 -21.09 26.98
CA TRP A 58 22.74 -19.68 26.70
C TRP A 58 22.91 -19.35 25.21
N ARG A 59 23.95 -19.88 24.56
CA ARG A 59 24.14 -19.76 23.11
C ARG A 59 23.00 -20.40 22.32
N LYS A 60 22.52 -21.57 22.74
CA LYS A 60 21.36 -22.24 22.11
C LYS A 60 20.08 -21.43 22.28
N GLN A 61 19.83 -20.84 23.45
CA GLN A 61 18.66 -19.99 23.67
C GLN A 61 18.72 -18.74 22.79
N ARG A 62 19.85 -18.04 22.79
CA ARG A 62 20.05 -16.86 21.95
C ARG A 62 19.88 -17.17 20.46
N ALA A 63 20.45 -18.27 19.99
CA ALA A 63 20.30 -18.70 18.59
C ALA A 63 18.84 -19.01 18.23
N LYS A 64 18.08 -19.65 19.14
CA LYS A 64 16.64 -19.89 18.93
C LYS A 64 15.84 -18.60 18.86
N GLU A 65 16.09 -17.66 19.77
CA GLU A 65 15.41 -16.36 19.77
C GLU A 65 15.74 -15.53 18.52
N GLU A 66 17.01 -15.53 18.10
CA GLU A 66 17.44 -14.85 16.87
C GLU A 66 16.78 -15.45 15.62
N ASP A 67 16.70 -16.79 15.54
CA ASP A 67 16.03 -17.50 14.43
C ASP A 67 14.52 -17.22 14.41
N GLU A 68 13.86 -17.20 15.57
CA GLU A 68 12.44 -16.86 15.67
C GLU A 68 12.17 -15.42 15.25
N LEU A 69 13.00 -14.48 15.71
CA LEU A 69 12.90 -13.07 15.34
C LEU A 69 13.11 -12.88 13.84
N LYS A 70 14.10 -13.57 13.25
CA LYS A 70 14.35 -13.55 11.81
C LYS A 70 13.16 -14.10 11.03
N LYS A 71 12.59 -15.23 11.45
CA LYS A 71 11.41 -15.83 10.83
C LYS A 71 10.18 -14.92 10.90
N LEU A 72 10.00 -14.17 11.99
CA LEU A 72 8.92 -13.18 12.12
C LEU A 72 9.14 -11.99 11.18
N LYS A 73 10.35 -11.45 11.09
CA LYS A 73 10.71 -10.38 10.14
C LYS A 73 10.51 -10.82 8.69
N GLU A 74 10.94 -12.03 8.33
CA GLU A 74 10.72 -12.60 6.99
C GLU A 74 9.23 -12.75 6.68
N LYS A 75 8.40 -13.21 7.63
CA LYS A 75 6.94 -13.27 7.45
C LYS A 75 6.33 -11.88 7.22
N GLN A 76 6.75 -10.88 7.98
CA GLN A 76 6.30 -9.50 7.77
C GLN A 76 6.72 -8.96 6.41
N ALA A 77 7.98 -9.14 6.02
CA ALA A 77 8.51 -8.74 4.72
C ALA A 77 7.73 -9.41 3.58
N LYS A 78 7.49 -10.73 3.68
CA LYS A 78 6.70 -11.48 2.69
C LYS A 78 5.26 -10.99 2.60
N ARG A 79 4.61 -10.67 3.72
CA ARG A 79 3.27 -10.07 3.73
C ARG A 79 3.25 -8.70 3.07
N LYS A 80 4.30 -7.89 3.24
CA LYS A 80 4.41 -6.57 2.61
C LYS A 80 4.60 -6.69 1.11
N ILE A 81 5.46 -7.61 0.66
CA ILE A 81 5.67 -7.89 -0.76
C ILE A 81 4.39 -8.42 -1.41
N SER A 82 3.73 -9.41 -0.79
CA SER A 82 2.48 -9.97 -1.31
C SER A 82 1.36 -8.91 -1.43
N ARG A 83 1.29 -7.98 -0.48
CA ARG A 83 0.36 -6.84 -0.55
C ARG A 83 0.71 -5.88 -1.69
N ALA A 84 1.99 -5.53 -1.84
CA ALA A 84 2.44 -4.68 -2.93
C ALA A 84 2.17 -5.32 -4.31
N GLU A 85 2.39 -6.63 -4.46
CA GLU A 85 2.08 -7.36 -5.69
C GLU A 85 0.58 -7.42 -5.97
N GLU A 86 -0.27 -7.66 -4.97
CA GLU A 86 -1.72 -7.67 -5.13
C GLU A 86 -2.26 -6.28 -5.50
N GLU A 87 -1.77 -5.22 -4.85
CA GLU A 87 -2.11 -3.83 -5.18
C GLU A 87 -1.65 -3.47 -6.59
N GLN A 88 -0.43 -3.84 -6.97
CA GLN A 88 0.11 -3.58 -8.31
C GLN A 88 -0.69 -4.31 -9.39
N LYS A 89 -1.07 -5.58 -9.15
CA LYS A 89 -1.90 -6.36 -10.08
C LYS A 89 -3.31 -5.78 -10.23
N MET A 90 -3.91 -5.34 -9.11
CA MET A 90 -5.23 -4.69 -9.15
C MET A 90 -5.17 -3.31 -9.83
N ALA A 91 -4.09 -2.55 -9.62
CA ALA A 91 -3.85 -1.28 -10.29
C ALA A 91 -3.63 -1.47 -11.80
N GLN A 92 -2.86 -2.48 -12.21
CA GLN A 92 -2.68 -2.82 -13.63
C GLN A 92 -4.00 -3.19 -14.30
N ARG A 93 -4.82 -4.03 -13.66
CA ARG A 93 -6.16 -4.40 -14.19
C ARG A 93 -7.07 -3.18 -14.34
N LYS A 94 -7.11 -2.31 -13.34
CA LYS A 94 -7.89 -1.07 -13.41
C LYS A 94 -7.39 -0.15 -14.52
N LYS A 95 -6.08 -0.01 -14.66
CA LYS A 95 -5.47 0.81 -15.72
C LYS A 95 -5.79 0.26 -17.11
N GLU A 96 -5.71 -1.05 -17.31
CA GLU A 96 -6.06 -1.69 -18.59
C GLU A 96 -7.56 -1.54 -18.93
N GLU A 97 -8.44 -1.64 -17.93
CA GLU A 97 -9.89 -1.44 -18.12
C GLU A 97 -10.24 0.02 -18.42
N GLU A 98 -9.63 0.96 -17.71
CA GLU A 98 -9.75 2.40 -17.97
C GLU A 98 -9.21 2.75 -19.36
N GLU A 99 -8.04 2.23 -19.73
CA GLU A 99 -7.44 2.47 -21.05
C GLU A 99 -8.30 1.89 -22.18
N ARG A 100 -8.89 0.70 -22.00
CA ARG A 100 -9.88 0.16 -22.94
C ARG A 100 -11.09 1.08 -23.09
N ARG A 101 -11.64 1.55 -21.97
CA ARG A 101 -12.79 2.45 -21.99
C ARG A 101 -12.47 3.78 -22.67
N VAL A 102 -11.28 4.34 -22.44
CA VAL A 102 -10.83 5.58 -23.09
C VAL A 102 -10.66 5.35 -24.59
N ARG A 103 -10.00 4.26 -25.03
CA ARG A 103 -9.86 3.94 -26.45
C ARG A 103 -11.22 3.76 -27.14
N GLU A 104 -12.17 3.08 -26.51
CA GLU A 104 -13.53 2.92 -27.07
C GLU A 104 -14.28 4.25 -27.20
N VAL A 105 -14.12 5.16 -26.23
CA VAL A 105 -14.72 6.51 -26.29
C VAL A 105 -14.05 7.36 -27.37
N GLU A 106 -12.73 7.31 -27.50
CA GLU A 106 -11.99 8.02 -28.54
C GLU A 106 -12.32 7.50 -29.94
N GLU A 107 -12.40 6.18 -30.12
CA GLU A 107 -12.78 5.56 -31.39
C GLU A 107 -14.23 5.90 -31.76
N LYS A 108 -15.17 5.83 -30.80
CA LYS A 108 -16.56 6.24 -31.03
C LYS A 108 -16.66 7.72 -31.40
N LYS A 109 -15.89 8.58 -30.73
CA LYS A 109 -15.84 10.02 -31.03
C LYS A 109 -15.24 10.29 -32.42
N GLN A 110 -14.22 9.55 -32.83
CA GLN A 110 -13.65 9.65 -34.19
C GLN A 110 -14.67 9.19 -35.25
N ARG A 111 -15.35 8.06 -35.03
CA ARG A 111 -16.42 7.59 -35.92
C ARG A 111 -17.57 8.59 -36.04
N GLU A 112 -18.00 9.21 -34.94
CA GLU A 112 -19.04 10.25 -34.99
C GLU A 112 -18.59 11.53 -35.73
N ILE A 113 -17.31 11.89 -35.64
CA ILE A 113 -16.74 13.03 -36.39
C ILE A 113 -16.66 12.70 -37.88
N GLU A 114 -16.23 11.49 -38.25
CA GLU A 114 -16.17 11.04 -39.65
C GLU A 114 -17.56 10.89 -40.26
N GLU A 115 -18.53 10.34 -39.54
CA GLU A 115 -19.91 10.20 -40.00
C GLU A 115 -20.57 11.57 -40.20
N LYS A 116 -20.37 12.52 -39.27
CA LYS A 116 -20.83 13.91 -39.46
C LYS A 116 -20.15 14.58 -40.64
N ARG A 117 -18.86 14.33 -40.87
CA ARG A 117 -18.12 14.86 -42.01
C ARG A 117 -18.65 14.29 -43.33
N GLN A 118 -18.85 12.97 -43.42
CA GLN A 118 -19.44 12.32 -44.59
C GLN A 118 -20.86 12.81 -44.86
N ARG A 119 -21.68 12.99 -43.82
CA ARG A 119 -23.04 13.52 -43.97
C ARG A 119 -23.07 14.96 -44.49
N LEU A 120 -22.12 15.80 -44.08
CA LEU A 120 -21.97 17.16 -44.62
C LEU A 120 -21.47 17.13 -46.07
N GLU A 121 -20.54 16.23 -46.40
CA GLU A 121 -20.01 16.06 -47.75
C GLU A 121 -21.08 15.53 -48.72
N GLU A 122 -21.92 14.59 -48.30
CA GLU A 122 -23.07 14.10 -49.10
C GLU A 122 -24.14 15.18 -49.28
N ALA A 123 -24.42 15.98 -48.25
CA ALA A 123 -25.36 17.09 -48.34
C ALA A 123 -24.83 18.20 -49.27
N GLU A 124 -23.54 18.51 -49.20
CA GLU A 124 -22.87 19.47 -50.08
C GLU A 124 -22.82 18.95 -51.53
N LYS A 125 -22.48 17.69 -51.74
CA LYS A 125 -22.50 17.05 -53.07
C LYS A 125 -23.91 17.01 -53.66
N LYS A 126 -24.94 16.71 -52.85
CA LYS A 126 -26.35 16.74 -53.28
C LYS A 126 -26.81 18.17 -53.60
N ARG A 127 -26.39 19.15 -52.80
CA ARG A 127 -26.65 20.57 -53.05
C ARG A 127 -25.94 21.05 -54.31
N GLN A 128 -24.70 20.66 -54.54
CA GLN A 128 -23.93 20.97 -55.74
C GLN A 128 -24.57 20.33 -56.97
N ALA A 129 -25.01 19.07 -56.89
CA ALA A 129 -25.73 18.40 -57.97
C ALA A 129 -27.06 19.10 -58.31
N MET A 130 -27.82 19.54 -57.30
CA MET A 130 -29.05 20.31 -57.50
C MET A 130 -28.80 21.70 -58.09
N LEU A 131 -27.74 22.40 -57.63
CA LEU A 131 -27.29 23.67 -58.20
C LEU A 131 -26.78 23.51 -59.63
N GLN A 132 -26.10 22.41 -59.96
CA GLN A 132 -25.65 22.12 -61.32
C GLN A 132 -26.87 21.86 -62.23
N ALA A 133 -27.84 21.07 -61.76
CA ALA A 133 -29.10 20.82 -62.49
C ALA A 133 -29.97 22.09 -62.66
N MET A 134 -29.88 23.07 -61.75
CA MET A 134 -30.50 24.39 -61.90
C MET A 134 -29.68 25.36 -62.76
N LYS A 135 -28.34 25.28 -62.71
CA LYS A 135 -27.43 26.10 -63.51
C LYS A 135 -27.51 25.77 -65.00
N ASP A 136 -27.88 24.53 -65.34
CA ASP A 136 -28.24 24.13 -66.71
C ASP A 136 -29.61 24.69 -67.16
N LYS A 137 -30.43 25.25 -66.25
CA LYS A 137 -31.72 25.88 -66.56
C LYS A 137 -31.73 27.41 -66.50
N ASP A 138 -30.84 28.07 -65.77
CA ASP A 138 -30.91 29.53 -65.58
C ASP A 138 -29.57 30.26 -65.85
N LYS A 139 -29.39 30.67 -67.11
CA LYS A 139 -28.49 31.78 -67.49
C LYS A 139 -29.20 33.13 -67.26
N LYS A 140 -29.29 33.64 -66.01
CA LYS A 140 -29.37 35.11 -65.71
C LYS A 140 -29.53 35.44 -64.22
N GLY A 141 -28.70 36.38 -63.72
CA GLY A 141 -29.11 37.36 -62.70
C GLY A 141 -28.64 37.15 -61.24
N PRO A 142 -28.53 38.22 -60.42
CA PRO A 142 -27.31 38.47 -59.64
C PRO A 142 -27.40 38.47 -58.10
N ASN A 143 -26.19 38.38 -57.54
CA ASN A 143 -25.62 38.59 -56.21
C ASN A 143 -26.38 39.46 -55.17
N PHE A 144 -26.62 38.91 -53.96
CA PHE A 144 -26.79 39.69 -52.73
C PHE A 144 -26.14 38.99 -51.52
N THR A 145 -25.34 39.77 -50.79
CA THR A 145 -24.58 39.41 -49.59
C THR A 145 -25.45 39.50 -48.33
N ILE A 146 -25.46 38.45 -47.50
CA ILE A 146 -26.03 38.48 -46.14
C ILE A 146 -24.96 38.03 -45.14
N ALA A 147 -24.62 38.94 -44.24
CA ALA A 147 -23.78 38.72 -43.07
C ALA A 147 -24.44 37.75 -42.08
N LYS A 148 -23.63 36.89 -41.43
CA LYS A 148 -24.07 36.11 -40.27
C LYS A 148 -23.10 36.35 -39.11
N LYS A 149 -23.64 36.95 -38.06
CA LYS A 149 -23.01 37.19 -36.76
C LYS A 149 -23.39 36.06 -35.79
N ASP A 150 -22.50 35.84 -34.82
CA ASP A 150 -22.68 35.23 -33.50
C ASP A 150 -22.99 33.72 -33.40
N ALA A 151 -21.96 32.98 -32.96
CA ALA A 151 -22.09 31.71 -32.25
C ALA A 151 -21.20 31.78 -30.99
N GLY A 152 -21.76 32.36 -29.93
CA GLY A 152 -21.24 32.22 -28.57
C GLY A 152 -21.62 30.85 -27.98
N VAL A 153 -20.78 30.41 -27.03
CA VAL A 153 -21.07 29.41 -26.00
C VAL A 153 -21.13 27.95 -26.48
N LEU A 154 -20.01 27.40 -26.96
CA LEU A 154 -19.75 25.95 -26.93
C LEU A 154 -18.27 25.70 -26.67
N GLY A 155 -17.87 25.70 -25.40
CA GLY A 155 -16.45 25.54 -25.05
C GLY A 155 -16.15 25.10 -23.63
N LEU A 156 -17.11 24.54 -22.88
CA LEU A 156 -16.77 23.87 -21.62
C LEU A 156 -16.73 22.36 -21.86
N SER A 157 -15.52 21.83 -21.98
CA SER A 157 -15.23 20.39 -22.07
C SER A 157 -15.79 19.66 -20.86
N SER A 158 -16.29 18.43 -21.05
CA SER A 158 -16.77 17.55 -19.97
C SER A 158 -15.76 17.37 -18.83
N ALA A 159 -14.46 17.49 -19.12
CA ALA A 159 -13.38 17.44 -18.14
C ALA A 159 -13.41 18.60 -17.12
N ALA A 160 -14.00 19.76 -17.47
CA ALA A 160 -14.17 20.87 -16.55
C ALA A 160 -15.38 20.69 -15.61
N MET A 161 -16.39 19.90 -16.01
CA MET A 161 -17.49 19.52 -15.11
C MET A 161 -17.05 18.48 -14.07
N GLU A 162 -16.18 17.53 -14.42
CA GLU A 162 -15.68 16.54 -13.45
C GLU A 162 -14.82 17.15 -12.34
N ARG A 163 -14.15 18.28 -12.62
CA ARG A 163 -13.34 19.01 -11.63
C ARG A 163 -14.17 19.88 -10.67
N ASN A 164 -15.48 20.00 -10.90
CA ASN A 164 -16.42 20.81 -10.12
C ASN A 164 -17.57 19.96 -9.52
N LYS A 165 -17.35 18.68 -9.19
CA LYS A 165 -18.31 17.95 -8.36
C LYS A 165 -18.41 18.63 -7.00
N THR A 166 -19.61 19.07 -6.63
CA THR A 166 -19.84 19.67 -5.32
C THR A 166 -19.62 18.64 -4.22
N LYS A 167 -19.20 19.09 -3.04
CA LYS A 167 -18.96 18.23 -1.87
C LYS A 167 -20.14 17.30 -1.59
N GLU A 168 -21.37 17.79 -1.81
CA GLU A 168 -22.62 17.05 -1.67
C GLU A 168 -22.75 15.90 -2.68
N GLN A 169 -22.36 16.10 -3.95
CA GLN A 169 -22.36 15.03 -4.95
C GLN A 169 -21.33 13.94 -4.63
N LEU A 170 -20.16 14.31 -4.10
CA LEU A 170 -19.15 13.33 -3.66
C LEU A 170 -19.63 12.53 -2.44
N GLU A 171 -20.34 13.16 -1.51
CA GLU A 171 -20.93 12.49 -0.34
C GLU A 171 -22.07 11.54 -0.75
N GLU A 172 -22.92 11.92 -1.69
CA GLU A 172 -23.95 11.05 -2.27
C GLU A 172 -23.35 9.86 -3.02
N GLU A 173 -22.35 10.10 -3.88
CA GLU A 173 -21.63 9.03 -4.57
C GLU A 173 -20.92 8.10 -3.59
N LYS A 174 -20.32 8.63 -2.52
CA LYS A 174 -19.73 7.84 -1.44
C LYS A 174 -20.78 7.00 -0.72
N LYS A 175 -21.95 7.58 -0.39
CA LYS A 175 -23.05 6.88 0.28
C LYS A 175 -23.60 5.74 -0.58
N ILE A 176 -23.80 5.99 -1.87
CA ILE A 176 -24.22 4.96 -2.83
C ILE A 176 -23.13 3.89 -2.98
N SER A 177 -21.86 4.28 -3.08
CA SER A 177 -20.77 3.31 -3.20
C SER A 177 -20.67 2.41 -1.95
N LEU A 178 -20.87 2.99 -0.75
CA LEU A 178 -20.87 2.24 0.50
C LEU A 178 -22.08 1.31 0.61
N SER A 179 -23.27 1.68 0.13
CA SER A 179 -24.42 0.78 0.15
C SER A 179 -24.26 -0.42 -0.77
N PHE A 180 -23.56 -0.27 -1.90
CA PHE A 180 -23.20 -1.40 -2.78
C PHE A 180 -22.14 -2.32 -2.16
N ARG A 181 -21.19 -1.76 -1.40
CA ARG A 181 -20.10 -2.52 -0.76
C ARG A 181 -20.56 -3.21 0.52
N ILE A 182 -21.38 -2.54 1.31
CA ILE A 182 -21.91 -3.03 2.58
C ILE A 182 -23.25 -3.72 2.29
N LYS A 183 -23.16 -4.99 1.89
CA LYS A 183 -24.35 -5.82 1.69
C LYS A 183 -25.02 -6.13 3.04
N PRO A 184 -26.36 -6.08 3.13
CA PRO A 184 -27.07 -6.53 4.32
C PRO A 184 -26.72 -7.98 4.65
N LEU A 185 -26.48 -8.26 5.93
CA LEU A 185 -26.15 -9.60 6.41
C LEU A 185 -27.42 -10.46 6.44
N ALA A 186 -27.50 -11.43 5.53
CA ALA A 186 -28.54 -12.46 5.56
C ALA A 186 -28.11 -13.60 6.48
N ILE A 187 -28.40 -13.46 7.77
CA ILE A 187 -28.06 -14.46 8.82
C ILE A 187 -29.28 -15.24 9.32
N GLU A 188 -30.48 -14.96 8.79
CA GLU A 188 -31.70 -15.69 9.15
C GLU A 188 -31.59 -17.17 8.74
N GLY A 189 -31.84 -18.07 9.70
CA GLY A 189 -31.81 -19.52 9.47
C GLY A 189 -30.41 -20.16 9.50
N PHE A 190 -29.36 -19.43 9.90
CA PHE A 190 -28.05 -20.04 10.12
C PHE A 190 -28.01 -20.83 11.43
N ASN A 191 -27.29 -21.95 11.41
CA ASN A 191 -26.98 -22.72 12.61
C ASN A 191 -25.67 -22.21 13.25
N ASP A 192 -25.39 -22.59 14.50
CA ASP A 192 -24.22 -22.13 15.26
C ASP A 192 -22.89 -22.27 14.51
N SER A 193 -22.69 -23.36 13.77
CA SER A 193 -21.48 -23.57 12.96
C SER A 193 -21.34 -22.52 11.85
N LYS A 194 -22.41 -22.29 11.08
CA LYS A 194 -22.41 -21.30 9.99
C LYS A 194 -22.29 -19.87 10.50
N LEU A 195 -22.85 -19.57 11.67
CA LEU A 195 -22.68 -18.26 12.30
C LEU A 195 -21.23 -18.01 12.68
N ARG A 196 -20.52 -19.02 13.22
CA ARG A 196 -19.10 -18.93 13.54
C ARG A 196 -18.24 -18.74 12.29
N GLU A 197 -18.50 -19.50 11.23
CA GLU A 197 -17.81 -19.34 9.94
C GLU A 197 -18.01 -17.92 9.38
N LYS A 198 -19.24 -17.41 9.41
CA LYS A 198 -19.54 -16.06 8.93
C LYS A 198 -18.92 -14.97 9.78
N ALA A 199 -18.86 -15.15 11.10
CA ALA A 199 -18.16 -14.24 11.98
C ALA A 199 -16.66 -14.21 11.67
N GLN A 200 -16.05 -15.37 11.42
CA GLN A 200 -14.65 -15.50 11.03
C GLN A 200 -14.37 -14.78 9.70
N GLU A 201 -15.19 -15.03 8.66
CA GLU A 201 -15.08 -14.38 7.36
C GLU A 201 -15.18 -12.85 7.46
N LEU A 202 -16.15 -12.35 8.23
CA LEU A 202 -16.32 -10.90 8.45
C LEU A 202 -15.13 -10.31 9.20
N TRP A 203 -14.60 -11.03 10.19
CA TRP A 203 -13.44 -10.59 10.95
C TRP A 203 -12.20 -10.47 10.05
N GLU A 204 -11.93 -11.50 9.22
CA GLU A 204 -10.81 -11.46 8.26
C GLU A 204 -10.96 -10.31 7.26
N LEU A 205 -12.19 -10.07 6.78
CA LEU A 205 -12.49 -8.95 5.89
C LEU A 205 -12.25 -7.59 6.57
N ILE A 206 -12.69 -7.42 7.82
CA ILE A 206 -12.47 -6.19 8.59
C ILE A 206 -10.98 -5.95 8.78
N VAL A 207 -10.20 -6.96 9.16
CA VAL A 207 -8.74 -6.85 9.34
C VAL A 207 -8.07 -6.42 8.03
N LYS A 208 -8.48 -6.98 6.88
CA LYS A 208 -7.99 -6.57 5.57
C LYS A 208 -8.30 -5.10 5.29
N LEU A 209 -9.56 -4.68 5.44
CA LEU A 209 -10.00 -3.31 5.19
C LEU A 209 -9.32 -2.28 6.11
N GLU A 210 -9.12 -2.60 7.38
CA GLU A 210 -8.44 -1.70 8.31
C GLU A 210 -6.96 -1.54 7.96
N THR A 211 -6.32 -2.61 7.48
CA THR A 211 -4.94 -2.56 7.00
C THR A 211 -4.83 -1.69 5.74
N GLU A 212 -5.74 -1.87 4.77
CA GLU A 212 -5.79 -1.06 3.56
C GLU A 212 -6.05 0.42 3.86
N LYS A 213 -6.94 0.71 4.82
CA LYS A 213 -7.21 2.06 5.29
C LYS A 213 -5.95 2.71 5.89
N TYR A 214 -5.23 2.00 6.76
CA TYR A 214 -3.98 2.49 7.33
C TYR A 214 -2.94 2.82 6.26
N ASP A 215 -2.74 1.94 5.28
CA ASP A 215 -1.78 2.14 4.19
C ASP A 215 -2.17 3.36 3.32
N LEU A 216 -3.48 3.60 3.10
CA LEU A 216 -3.97 4.77 2.37
C LEU A 216 -3.80 6.07 3.16
N GLU A 217 -4.07 6.07 4.47
CA GLU A 217 -3.87 7.24 5.35
C GLU A 217 -2.38 7.63 5.40
N GLU A 218 -1.48 6.66 5.51
CA GLU A 218 -0.03 6.91 5.47
C GLU A 218 0.44 7.45 4.11
N ARG A 219 -0.12 6.94 3.01
CA ARG A 219 0.14 7.47 1.66
C ARG A 219 -0.34 8.91 1.52
N GLN A 220 -1.51 9.24 2.07
CA GLN A 220 -2.06 10.59 2.06
C GLN A 220 -1.14 11.56 2.83
N LYS A 221 -0.72 11.20 4.05
CA LYS A 221 0.22 12.03 4.84
C LYS A 221 1.51 12.35 4.09
N ARG A 222 2.04 11.41 3.29
CA ARG A 222 3.24 11.61 2.47
C ARG A 222 3.02 12.50 1.25
N GLN A 223 1.78 12.59 0.75
CA GLN A 223 1.42 13.49 -0.35
C GLN A 223 1.12 14.91 0.13
N ASP A 224 0.69 15.04 1.39
CA ASP A 224 0.40 16.33 2.04
C ASP A 224 1.68 17.04 2.54
N TYR A 225 2.84 16.36 2.56
CA TYR A 225 4.15 16.90 2.94
C TYR A 225 4.94 17.35 1.71
#